data_AF-A0A0H3C679-F1
#
_entry.id   AF-A0A0H3C679-F1
#
_cell.length_a   1.000
_cell.length_b   1.000
_cell.length_c   1.000
_cell.angle_alpha   90.00
_cell.angle_beta   90.00
_cell.angle_gamma   90.00
#
_symmetry.space_group_name_H-M   'P 1'
#
loop_
_entity.id
_entity.type
_entity.pdbx_description
1 polymer ?
#
loop_
_entity_poly.entity_id
_entity_poly.type
_entity_poly.pdbx_seq_one_letter_code
_entity_poly.pdbx_strand_id
1 'polypeptide(L)'
;MAQASASPSVVSRAFLMLRFGLHLGVRQKNLRQLLICQRRAPASSERRLETLKCGELRWNEREGGWEAFIPAVAFKNAGSSYFGRQPFRLLLPDLGGLYDQIGAYLKVHRPRLLGGAADPGTFFVKTMKATSKSAAYDQNTFYEAWRLAIQRYGIFNPYTGRGRHRGPVAAWAAKILNKAWEDA
;
A
#
# COMPACT_ATOMS: atom_id res chain seq x y z
N MET A 1 27.37 6.01 17.68
CA MET A 1 26.35 4.95 17.45
C MET A 1 25.86 5.06 16.01
N ALA A 2 26.33 4.18 15.12
CA ALA A 2 25.93 4.20 13.71
C ALA A 2 24.43 3.87 13.59
N GLN A 3 23.64 4.77 13.00
CA GLN A 3 22.27 4.45 12.61
C GLN A 3 22.32 3.30 11.61
N ALA A 4 21.77 2.14 11.97
CA ALA A 4 21.60 1.04 11.04
C ALA A 4 20.82 1.54 9.81
N SER A 5 21.49 1.63 8.65
CA SER A 5 20.87 1.95 7.38
C SER A 5 19.71 0.98 7.16
N ALA A 6 18.50 1.47 6.87
CA ALA A 6 17.38 0.58 6.59
C ALA A 6 17.73 -0.34 5.43
N SER A 7 17.37 -1.61 5.54
CA SER A 7 17.57 -2.55 4.44
C SER A 7 16.84 -2.05 3.19
N PRO A 8 17.41 -2.23 1.98
CA PRO A 8 16.80 -1.77 0.74
C PRO A 8 15.35 -2.24 0.56
N SER A 9 15.03 -3.44 1.05
CA SER A 9 13.66 -3.97 1.00
C SER A 9 12.66 -3.20 1.88
N VAL A 10 13.08 -2.71 3.04
CA VAL A 10 12.23 -1.87 3.91
C VAL A 10 12.01 -0.50 3.27
N VAL A 11 13.04 0.07 2.63
CA VAL A 11 12.95 1.33 1.88
C VAL A 11 11.99 1.18 0.70
N SER A 12 12.16 0.14 -0.12
CA SER A 12 11.31 -0.15 -1.29
C SER A 12 9.84 -0.30 -0.90
N ARG A 13 9.55 -1.08 0.16
CA ARG A 13 8.18 -1.21 0.70
C ARG A 13 7.60 0.14 1.11
N ALA A 14 8.34 0.91 1.92
CA ALA A 14 7.87 2.20 2.43
C ALA A 14 7.60 3.20 1.30
N PHE A 15 8.47 3.21 0.29
CA PHE A 15 8.30 4.07 -0.88
C PHE A 15 7.03 3.72 -1.67
N LEU A 16 6.82 2.43 -1.97
CA LEU A 16 5.61 1.97 -2.65
C LEU A 16 4.34 2.20 -1.84
N MET A 17 4.40 2.05 -0.51
CA MET A 17 3.28 2.39 0.37
C MET A 17 2.86 3.84 0.15
N LEU A 18 3.80 4.79 0.26
CA LEU A 18 3.51 6.21 0.06
C LEU A 18 2.98 6.51 -1.33
N ARG A 19 3.60 5.94 -2.38
CA ARG A 19 3.16 6.14 -3.76
C ARG A 19 1.76 5.60 -4.01
N PHE A 20 1.46 4.39 -3.55
CA PHE A 20 0.13 3.82 -3.71
C PHE A 20 -0.92 4.58 -2.92
N GLY A 21 -0.61 5.04 -1.70
CA GLY A 21 -1.55 5.86 -0.94
C GLY A 21 -1.87 7.18 -1.63
N LEU A 22 -0.89 7.81 -2.29
CA LEU A 22 -1.09 9.02 -3.08
C LEU A 22 -1.83 8.78 -4.40
N HIS A 23 -1.48 7.72 -5.13
CA HIS A 23 -2.12 7.41 -6.42
C HIS A 23 -3.55 6.89 -6.27
N LEU A 24 -3.79 5.99 -5.30
CA LEU A 24 -5.08 5.34 -5.15
C LEU A 24 -6.06 6.16 -4.31
N GLY A 25 -5.59 6.92 -3.32
CA GLY A 25 -6.46 7.67 -2.41
C GLY A 25 -7.42 6.80 -1.59
N VAL A 26 -7.17 5.48 -1.52
CA VAL A 26 -8.06 4.53 -0.83
C VAL A 26 -7.73 4.46 0.66
N ARG A 27 -8.73 4.06 1.45
CA ARG A 27 -8.59 3.88 2.90
C ARG A 27 -7.49 2.88 3.26
N GLN A 28 -6.97 3.04 4.47
CA GLN A 28 -5.99 2.16 5.10
C GLN A 28 -6.30 0.68 4.93
N LYS A 29 -7.54 0.28 5.28
CA LYS A 29 -8.01 -1.10 5.19
C LYS A 29 -7.84 -1.66 3.78
N ASN A 30 -8.27 -0.91 2.77
CA ASN A 30 -8.24 -1.34 1.37
C ASN A 30 -6.80 -1.50 0.88
N LEU A 31 -5.91 -0.57 1.24
CA LEU A 31 -4.50 -0.65 0.85
C LEU A 31 -3.78 -1.80 1.55
N ARG A 32 -4.06 -2.01 2.84
CA ARG A 32 -3.49 -3.08 3.67
C ARG A 32 -3.90 -4.47 3.17
N GLN A 33 -5.15 -4.62 2.75
CA GLN A 33 -5.74 -5.89 2.32
C GLN A 33 -5.70 -6.10 0.80
N LEU A 34 -5.10 -5.18 0.05
CA LEU A 34 -4.95 -5.29 -1.40
C LEU A 34 -4.13 -6.54 -1.72
N LEU A 35 -4.73 -7.49 -2.43
CA LEU A 35 -4.06 -8.69 -2.91
C LEU A 35 -3.13 -8.36 -4.09
N ILE A 36 -2.17 -9.23 -4.38
CA ILE A 36 -1.37 -9.15 -5.60
C ILE A 36 -1.66 -10.34 -6.52
N CYS A 37 -2.07 -10.04 -7.75
CA CYS A 37 -2.06 -10.97 -8.86
C CYS A 37 -0.76 -10.81 -9.64
N GLN A 38 0.01 -11.89 -9.77
CA GLN A 38 1.23 -11.89 -10.57
C GLN A 38 0.92 -11.55 -12.03
N ARG A 39 1.83 -10.86 -12.71
CA ARG A 39 1.65 -10.55 -14.13
C ARG A 39 1.48 -11.86 -14.92
N ARG A 40 0.48 -11.91 -15.82
CA ARG A 40 0.05 -13.10 -16.59
C ARG A 40 -0.71 -14.18 -15.81
N ALA A 41 -0.85 -14.07 -14.49
CA ALA A 41 -1.75 -14.94 -13.76
C ALA A 41 -3.21 -14.53 -14.00
N PRO A 42 -4.17 -15.46 -13.98
CA PRO A 42 -5.58 -15.11 -14.08
C PRO A 42 -5.99 -14.28 -12.86
N ALA A 43 -6.52 -13.08 -13.12
CA ALA A 43 -7.04 -12.21 -12.07
C ALA A 43 -8.21 -12.88 -11.33
N SER A 44 -8.38 -12.53 -10.05
CA SER A 44 -9.52 -13.01 -9.28
C SER A 44 -10.82 -12.46 -9.85
N SER A 45 -11.86 -13.30 -9.90
CA SER A 45 -13.21 -12.85 -10.24
C SER A 45 -13.70 -11.81 -9.23
N GLU A 46 -14.50 -10.85 -9.67
CA GLU A 46 -15.12 -9.83 -8.80
C GLU A 46 -15.88 -10.47 -7.62
N ARG A 47 -16.69 -11.51 -7.88
CA ARG A 47 -17.43 -12.26 -6.83
C ARG A 47 -16.55 -12.82 -5.71
N ARG A 48 -15.34 -13.30 -6.05
CA ARG A 48 -14.36 -13.75 -5.06
C ARG A 48 -13.88 -12.58 -4.20
N LEU A 49 -13.54 -11.47 -4.84
CA LEU A 49 -13.08 -10.26 -4.14
C LEU A 49 -14.18 -9.63 -3.28
N GLU A 50 -15.44 -9.70 -3.71
CA GLU A 50 -16.60 -9.29 -2.93
C GLU A 50 -16.77 -10.15 -1.67
N THR A 51 -16.60 -11.47 -1.81
CA THR A 51 -16.66 -12.42 -0.68
C THR A 51 -15.56 -12.12 0.35
N LEU A 52 -14.35 -11.83 -0.13
CA LEU A 52 -13.21 -11.47 0.71
C LEU A 52 -13.27 -10.02 1.21
N LYS A 53 -14.14 -9.19 0.63
CA LYS A 53 -14.26 -7.73 0.88
C LYS A 53 -12.91 -7.01 0.79
N CYS A 54 -12.11 -7.38 -0.22
CA CYS A 54 -10.80 -6.79 -0.49
C CYS A 54 -10.60 -6.52 -1.98
N GLY A 55 -9.56 -5.75 -2.31
CA GLY A 55 -9.16 -5.49 -3.69
C GLY A 55 -8.00 -6.37 -4.15
N GLU A 56 -7.64 -6.22 -5.42
CA GLU A 56 -6.51 -6.89 -6.06
C GLU A 56 -5.75 -5.89 -6.95
N LEU A 57 -4.43 -5.88 -6.83
CA LEU A 57 -3.53 -5.27 -7.82
C LEU A 57 -3.26 -6.32 -8.90
N ARG A 58 -3.58 -5.99 -10.15
CA ARG A 58 -3.48 -6.92 -11.28
C ARG A 58 -2.96 -6.21 -12.53
N TRP A 59 -2.39 -6.98 -13.44
CA TRP A 59 -1.97 -6.45 -14.74
C TRP A 59 -3.17 -6.40 -15.69
N ASN A 60 -3.45 -5.23 -16.26
CA ASN A 60 -4.43 -5.04 -17.31
C ASN A 60 -3.72 -5.21 -18.67
N GLU A 61 -3.93 -6.34 -19.33
CA GLU A 61 -3.29 -6.66 -20.62
C GLU A 61 -3.72 -5.71 -21.74
N ARG A 62 -4.95 -5.17 -21.69
CA ARG A 62 -5.47 -4.26 -22.72
C ARG A 62 -4.79 -2.89 -22.65
N GLU A 63 -4.67 -2.35 -21.44
CA GLU A 63 -4.09 -1.03 -21.19
C GLU A 63 -2.58 -1.08 -20.95
N GLY A 64 -1.99 -2.28 -20.89
CA GLY A 64 -0.56 -2.49 -20.69
C GLY A 64 -0.05 -1.96 -19.34
N GLY A 65 -0.84 -2.06 -18.27
CA GLY A 65 -0.50 -1.42 -17.00
C GLY A 65 -1.07 -2.07 -15.75
N TRP A 66 -0.51 -1.69 -14.59
CA TRP A 66 -1.00 -2.16 -13.29
C TRP A 66 -2.31 -1.47 -12.93
N GLU A 67 -3.36 -2.24 -12.70
CA GLU A 67 -4.68 -1.79 -12.28
C GLU A 67 -4.95 -2.21 -10.83
N ALA A 68 -5.39 -1.27 -10.00
CA ALA A 68 -6.01 -1.58 -8.73
C ALA A 68 -7.53 -1.75 -8.95
N PHE A 69 -8.02 -2.95 -8.67
CA PHE A 69 -9.44 -3.28 -8.72
C PHE A 69 -9.96 -3.55 -7.32
N ILE A 70 -11.00 -2.82 -6.89
CA ILE A 70 -11.60 -2.97 -5.57
C ILE A 70 -13.13 -2.99 -5.72
N PRO A 71 -13.82 -4.10 -5.37
CA PRO A 71 -15.27 -4.16 -5.48
C PRO A 71 -15.92 -3.15 -4.53
N ALA A 72 -17.08 -2.61 -4.92
CA ALA A 72 -17.78 -1.59 -4.15
C ALA A 72 -17.99 -2.00 -2.68
N VAL A 73 -18.36 -3.27 -2.44
CA VAL A 73 -18.64 -3.84 -1.12
C VAL A 73 -17.43 -3.87 -0.17
N ALA A 74 -16.20 -3.70 -0.67
CA ALA A 74 -15.02 -3.58 0.18
C ALA A 74 -14.97 -2.21 0.90
N PHE A 75 -15.65 -1.19 0.35
CA PHE A 75 -15.78 0.12 0.97
C PHE A 75 -16.91 0.15 2.01
N LYS A 76 -16.67 0.82 3.14
CA LYS A 76 -17.68 1.04 4.20
C LYS A 76 -18.94 1.75 3.68
N ASN A 77 -18.79 2.55 2.61
CA ASN A 77 -19.86 3.37 2.03
C ASN A 77 -20.44 2.78 0.73
N ALA A 78 -20.30 1.46 0.50
CA ALA A 78 -20.74 0.80 -0.73
C ALA A 78 -22.22 1.05 -1.12
N GLY A 79 -23.07 1.34 -0.13
CA GLY A 79 -24.49 1.62 -0.31
C GLY A 79 -24.82 3.11 -0.51
N SER A 80 -23.86 4.03 -0.43
CA SER A 80 -24.13 5.44 -0.71
C SER A 80 -24.23 5.67 -2.21
N SER A 81 -25.05 6.64 -2.61
CA SER A 81 -25.23 7.06 -4.01
C SER A 81 -23.91 7.43 -4.71
N TYR A 82 -22.88 7.81 -3.94
CA TYR A 82 -21.55 8.19 -4.41
C TYR A 82 -20.82 7.08 -5.19
N PHE A 83 -21.00 5.81 -4.83
CA PHE A 83 -20.30 4.71 -5.52
C PHE A 83 -21.09 4.12 -6.69
N GLY A 84 -22.39 4.42 -6.82
CA GLY A 84 -23.24 3.81 -7.85
C GLY A 84 -23.20 2.27 -7.87
N ARG A 85 -22.76 1.65 -6.77
CA ARG A 85 -22.41 0.21 -6.64
C ARG A 85 -21.34 -0.30 -7.63
N GLN A 86 -20.60 0.60 -8.27
CA GLN A 86 -19.55 0.22 -9.22
C GLN A 86 -18.23 -0.07 -8.50
N PRO A 87 -17.44 -1.04 -8.99
CA PRO A 87 -16.10 -1.29 -8.47
C PRO A 87 -15.19 -0.08 -8.72
N PHE A 88 -14.32 0.21 -7.77
CA PHE A 88 -13.21 1.13 -7.97
C PHE A 88 -12.18 0.47 -8.88
N ARG A 89 -11.85 1.14 -9.99
CA ARG A 89 -10.81 0.72 -10.94
C ARG A 89 -9.90 1.89 -11.21
N LEU A 90 -8.61 1.73 -10.98
CA LEU A 90 -7.61 2.73 -11.31
C LEU A 90 -6.39 2.07 -11.95
N LEU A 91 -6.09 2.47 -13.19
CA LEU A 91 -4.81 2.18 -13.81
C LEU A 91 -3.73 3.08 -13.17
N LEU A 92 -2.71 2.47 -12.59
CA LEU A 92 -1.61 3.20 -11.97
C LEU A 92 -0.76 3.86 -13.07
N PRO A 93 -0.49 5.17 -12.99
CA PRO A 93 0.37 5.83 -13.96
C PRO A 93 1.83 5.43 -13.73
N ASP A 94 2.55 5.05 -14.78
CA ASP A 94 3.97 4.67 -14.68
C ASP A 94 4.92 5.88 -14.58
N LEU A 95 4.65 6.76 -13.62
CA LEU A 95 5.48 7.94 -13.38
C LEU A 95 6.71 7.54 -12.58
N GLY A 96 7.90 8.03 -12.96
CA GLY A 96 9.14 7.78 -12.20
C GLY A 96 9.46 6.30 -11.99
N GLY A 97 9.20 5.45 -13.00
CA GLY A 97 9.50 4.02 -12.99
C GLY A 97 8.72 3.22 -11.94
N LEU A 98 7.43 3.54 -11.76
CA LEU A 98 6.58 2.85 -10.78
C LEU A 98 6.50 1.35 -11.08
N TYR A 99 6.42 0.97 -12.36
CA TYR A 99 6.23 -0.42 -12.76
C TYR A 99 7.50 -1.24 -12.49
N ASP A 100 8.68 -0.67 -12.75
CA ASP A 100 9.95 -1.28 -12.41
C ASP A 100 10.11 -1.43 -10.89
N GLN A 101 9.68 -0.44 -10.11
CA GLN A 101 9.69 -0.50 -8.66
C GLN A 101 8.75 -1.59 -8.12
N ILE A 102 7.55 -1.72 -8.69
CA ILE A 102 6.61 -2.81 -8.37
C ILE A 102 7.27 -4.16 -8.71
N GLY A 103 7.87 -4.28 -9.89
CA GLY A 103 8.57 -5.50 -10.33
C GLY A 103 9.71 -5.88 -9.39
N ALA A 104 10.59 -4.92 -9.06
CA ALA A 104 11.69 -5.12 -8.12
C ALA A 104 11.18 -5.47 -6.71
N TYR A 105 10.11 -4.84 -6.26
CA TYR A 105 9.50 -5.16 -4.98
C TYR A 105 8.99 -6.58 -4.94
N LEU A 106 8.19 -7.01 -5.92
CA LEU A 106 7.60 -8.34 -5.96
C LEU A 106 8.65 -9.44 -6.15
N LYS A 107 9.66 -9.22 -7.00
CA LYS A 107 10.68 -10.23 -7.33
C LYS A 107 11.79 -10.34 -6.28
N VAL A 108 12.22 -9.23 -5.70
CA VAL A 108 13.43 -9.19 -4.86
C VAL A 108 13.12 -8.85 -3.42
N HIS A 109 12.39 -7.75 -3.19
CA HIS A 109 12.26 -7.21 -1.85
C HIS A 109 11.24 -7.94 -1.00
N ARG A 110 10.08 -8.29 -1.56
CA ARG A 110 8.98 -8.97 -0.89
C ARG A 110 9.38 -10.37 -0.41
N PRO A 111 10.04 -11.24 -1.21
CA PRO A 111 10.57 -12.51 -0.72
C PRO A 111 11.59 -12.34 0.42
N ARG A 112 12.48 -11.34 0.33
CA ARG A 112 13.42 -11.01 1.41
C ARG A 112 12.73 -10.56 2.70
N LEU A 113 11.60 -9.87 2.60
CA LEU A 113 10.80 -9.48 3.77
C LEU A 113 10.07 -10.67 4.39
N LEU A 114 9.61 -11.62 3.57
CA LEU A 114 8.99 -12.86 4.03
C LEU A 114 9.98 -13.80 4.71
N GLY A 115 11.23 -13.84 4.23
CA GLY A 115 12.29 -14.64 4.86
C GLY A 115 11.95 -16.13 4.95
N GLY A 116 11.21 -16.67 3.96
CA GLY A 116 10.76 -18.07 3.94
C GLY A 116 9.42 -18.34 4.65
N ALA A 117 8.81 -17.33 5.27
CA ALA A 117 7.47 -17.47 5.85
C ALA A 117 6.38 -17.63 4.78
N ALA A 118 5.24 -18.20 5.18
CA ALA A 118 4.07 -18.35 4.32
C ALA A 118 3.60 -16.99 3.77
N ASP A 119 3.31 -16.97 2.48
CA ASP A 119 2.90 -15.78 1.76
C ASP A 119 1.39 -15.50 1.99
N PRO A 120 1.02 -14.33 2.56
CA PRO A 120 -0.39 -13.98 2.78
C PRO A 120 -1.14 -13.54 1.51
N GLY A 121 -0.47 -13.38 0.38
CA GLY A 121 -1.05 -12.91 -0.87
C GLY A 121 -1.35 -11.40 -0.93
N THR A 122 -1.19 -10.66 0.18
CA THR A 122 -1.32 -9.19 0.20
C THR A 122 -0.12 -8.54 -0.46
N PHE A 123 -0.33 -7.43 -1.16
CA PHE A 123 0.74 -6.69 -1.82
C PHE A 123 1.83 -6.28 -0.82
N PHE A 124 1.45 -5.58 0.25
CA PHE A 124 2.38 -5.19 1.32
C PHE A 124 2.51 -6.29 2.39
N VAL A 125 3.75 -6.54 2.80
CA VAL A 125 4.10 -7.51 3.86
C VAL A 125 5.02 -6.91 4.91
N LYS A 126 4.87 -7.38 6.15
CA LYS A 126 5.77 -7.08 7.25
C LYS A 126 7.13 -7.72 7.00
N THR A 127 8.14 -7.16 7.66
CA THR A 127 9.43 -7.84 7.77
C THR A 127 9.27 -8.95 8.80
N MET A 128 9.44 -10.20 8.39
CA MET A 128 9.35 -11.34 9.29
C MET A 128 10.55 -11.36 10.23
N LYS A 129 10.26 -11.59 11.52
CA LYS A 129 11.22 -11.87 12.58
C LYS A 129 10.88 -13.21 13.20
N ALA A 130 11.80 -13.81 13.95
CA ALA A 130 11.58 -15.09 14.65
C ALA A 130 10.30 -15.10 15.51
N THR A 131 9.91 -13.96 16.09
CA THR A 131 8.71 -13.82 16.92
C THR A 131 7.43 -13.48 16.14
N SER A 132 7.51 -13.27 14.82
CA SER A 132 6.38 -12.83 14.01
C SER A 132 5.50 -14.02 13.63
N LYS A 133 4.21 -13.96 14.00
CA LYS A 133 3.24 -15.01 13.67
C LYS A 133 2.73 -14.96 12.22
N SER A 134 2.71 -13.77 11.62
CA SER A 134 2.18 -13.57 10.26
C SER A 134 2.87 -12.40 9.57
N ALA A 135 3.07 -12.53 8.26
CA ALA A 135 3.60 -11.49 7.39
C ALA A 135 2.54 -10.45 6.99
N ALA A 136 1.25 -10.79 7.12
CA ALA A 136 0.16 -9.86 6.83
C ALA A 136 0.15 -8.72 7.84
N TYR A 137 -0.11 -7.51 7.36
CA TYR A 137 -0.35 -6.36 8.20
C TYR A 137 -1.74 -6.40 8.82
N ASP A 138 -1.83 -6.08 10.12
CA ASP A 138 -3.07 -5.72 10.78
C ASP A 138 -3.23 -4.19 10.81
N GLN A 139 -4.31 -3.69 11.42
CA GLN A 139 -4.59 -2.25 11.47
C GLN A 139 -3.46 -1.46 12.14
N ASN A 140 -3.01 -1.90 13.32
CA ASN A 140 -2.02 -1.17 14.13
C ASN A 140 -0.64 -1.21 13.48
N THR A 141 -0.21 -2.38 13.01
CA THR A 141 1.10 -2.58 12.38
C THR A 141 1.21 -1.87 11.04
N PHE A 142 0.12 -1.79 10.27
CA PHE A 142 0.12 -1.00 9.03
C PHE A 142 0.13 0.49 9.35
N TYR A 143 -0.60 0.91 10.39
CA TYR A 143 -0.59 2.29 10.88
C TYR A 143 0.82 2.76 11.23
N GLU A 144 1.51 1.98 12.06
CA GLU A 144 2.89 2.28 12.45
C GLU A 144 3.86 2.26 11.27
N ALA A 145 3.70 1.30 10.34
CA ALA A 145 4.56 1.24 9.16
C ALA A 145 4.40 2.47 8.26
N TRP A 146 3.17 2.94 8.05
CA TRP A 146 2.88 4.16 7.31
C TRP A 146 3.40 5.40 8.03
N ARG A 147 3.14 5.54 9.33
CA ARG A 147 3.66 6.63 10.17
C ARG A 147 5.18 6.73 10.08
N LEU A 148 5.88 5.60 10.18
CA LEU A 148 7.34 5.54 10.02
C LEU A 148 7.79 5.88 8.60
N ALA A 149 7.07 5.43 7.57
CA ALA A 149 7.37 5.76 6.18
C ALA A 149 7.25 7.27 5.94
N ILE A 150 6.18 7.92 6.41
CA ILE A 150 6.01 9.38 6.34
C ILE A 150 7.10 10.09 7.13
N GLN A 151 7.39 9.69 8.37
CA GLN A 151 8.41 10.36 9.18
C GLN A 151 9.82 10.28 8.56
N ARG A 152 10.13 9.15 7.90
CA ARG A 152 11.47 8.86 7.39
C ARG A 152 11.68 9.34 5.96
N TYR A 153 10.66 9.22 5.11
CA TYR A 153 10.76 9.49 3.67
C TYR A 153 9.76 10.55 3.19
N GLY A 154 8.77 10.88 4.02
CA GLY A 154 7.78 11.91 3.75
C GLY A 154 8.14 13.29 4.33
N ILE A 155 7.46 14.27 3.76
CA ILE A 155 6.95 15.52 4.31
C ILE A 155 7.31 15.83 5.79
N PHE A 156 7.98 16.96 6.03
CA PHE A 156 8.36 17.43 7.37
C PHE A 156 7.17 17.52 8.34
N ASN A 157 7.33 16.89 9.49
CA ASN A 157 6.44 16.98 10.63
C ASN A 157 6.94 18.08 11.59
N PRO A 158 6.27 19.25 11.66
CA PRO A 158 6.72 20.38 12.47
C PRO A 158 6.64 20.13 13.99
N TYR A 159 5.86 19.14 14.43
CA TYR A 159 5.67 18.85 15.86
C TYR A 159 6.72 17.89 16.42
N THR A 160 7.40 17.13 15.56
CA THR A 160 8.47 16.20 15.97
C THR A 160 9.83 16.58 15.38
N GLY A 161 9.88 17.60 14.52
CA GLY A 161 11.10 18.05 13.83
C GLY A 161 11.65 17.05 12.81
N ARG A 162 10.90 16.01 12.43
CA ARG A 162 11.36 14.89 11.57
C ARG A 162 10.80 15.01 10.15
N GLY A 163 11.57 14.59 9.15
CA GLY A 163 11.20 14.58 7.72
C GLY A 163 12.13 15.43 6.84
N ARG A 164 12.12 15.21 5.53
CA ARG A 164 13.16 15.69 4.59
C ARG A 164 12.93 17.09 3.98
N HIS A 165 11.72 17.68 4.10
CA HIS A 165 11.36 18.93 3.42
C HIS A 165 10.65 19.93 4.36
N ARG A 166 11.33 20.96 4.86
CA ARG A 166 10.71 22.05 5.67
C ARG A 166 9.79 22.90 4.79
N GLY A 167 8.50 22.98 5.13
CA GLY A 167 7.56 23.92 4.50
C GLY A 167 6.13 23.82 5.04
N PRO A 168 5.33 24.91 4.98
CA PRO A 168 3.94 24.93 5.49
C PRO A 168 2.99 23.99 4.72
N VAL A 169 3.21 23.79 3.42
CA VAL A 169 2.44 22.85 2.57
C VAL A 169 2.66 21.39 3.01
N ALA A 170 3.88 21.09 3.47
CA ALA A 170 4.25 19.80 3.98
C ALA A 170 3.49 19.47 5.29
N ALA A 171 3.52 20.38 6.26
CA ALA A 171 2.77 20.20 7.50
C ALA A 171 1.26 19.97 7.29
N TRP A 172 0.67 20.61 6.28
CA TRP A 172 -0.75 20.47 5.94
C TRP A 172 -1.06 19.12 5.28
N ALA A 173 -0.24 18.67 4.33
CA ALA A 173 -0.38 17.37 3.68
C ALA A 173 -0.20 16.20 4.68
N ALA A 174 0.74 16.29 5.62
CA ALA A 174 0.90 15.28 6.67
C ALA A 174 -0.30 15.24 7.64
N LYS A 175 -0.91 16.39 7.96
CA LYS A 175 -2.15 16.45 8.75
C LYS A 175 -3.34 15.86 8.01
N ILE A 176 -3.51 16.14 6.71
CA ILE A 176 -4.58 15.55 5.90
C ILE A 176 -4.38 14.05 5.76
N LEU A 177 -3.17 13.60 5.46
CA LEU A 177 -2.86 12.18 5.30
C LEU A 177 -2.98 11.39 6.60
N ASN A 178 -2.79 12.00 7.77
CA ASN A 178 -3.03 11.33 9.06
C ASN A 178 -4.51 11.42 9.47
N LYS A 179 -5.14 12.60 9.38
CA LYS A 179 -6.55 12.79 9.80
C LYS A 179 -7.54 12.03 8.92
N ALA A 180 -7.34 12.01 7.59
CA ALA A 180 -8.17 11.22 6.67
C ALA A 180 -7.98 9.70 6.85
N TRP A 181 -6.99 9.27 7.63
CA TRP A 181 -6.58 7.87 7.77
C TRP A 181 -6.83 7.31 9.18
N GLU A 182 -6.94 8.18 10.20
CA GLU A 182 -7.38 7.85 11.56
C GLU A 182 -8.91 7.70 11.67
N ASP A 183 -9.68 8.49 10.91
CA ASP A 183 -11.16 8.51 10.97
C ASP A 183 -11.84 7.46 10.06
N ALA A 184 -11.09 6.52 9.46
CA ALA A 184 -11.53 5.68 8.33
C ALA A 184 -11.55 4.17 8.58
#